data_AF-M2Q654-F1
#
_entry.id   AF-M2Q654-F1
#
_cell.length_a   1.000
_cell.length_b   1.000
_cell.length_c   1.000
_cell.angle_alpha   90.00
_cell.angle_beta   90.00
_cell.angle_gamma   90.00
#
_symmetry.space_group_name_H-M   'P 1'
#
loop_
_entity.id
_entity.type
_entity.pdbx_description
1 polymer ?
#
loop_
_entity_poly.entity_id
_entity_poly.type
_entity_poly.pdbx_seq_one_letter_code
_entity_poly.pdbx_strand_id
1 'polypeptide(L)'
;MEEISSKIAEEEVKYEKERMERMIKIKKSERIRESIKNKEKRIEENEKIIFRNTQKLLILQNEKDNKNIIDRSEIEKAKKKLEEIQNKVRELEKKRVEIENRRQVLRNEYQFGIISRINEIERKMREVESGGDESDIEKYKEVLSKSMEELQRINEEIEKKIQEERTLEEQQEGIEKEKEKKEKIQNEREKKMARLFEKMTVLESKRKELIKRREEIGKNYEEIKGNKGELEDMLEETMKEIKKYRHVNKKAKDQYKGFIEQQEGLIDRKKEILDTQETIYSLIESLDEKKEEAIERTFKGVSKGFTEIFNKLVPQGKGTLVMLKKPYEQNQLTQTPSTQTQSENKFPITSQPKKIRTETYSGISLRVIFPAFGGDAKTIQQLSGGQKTVVALSLIFAIQRCDPAPFYLFDEIDSNLDTVYREAVSSLIQEQSKEAQYIVTTFRPELILPANKWYEIKHQNKVSTILPITKDEALKVIKEEGENQVSNGYTPFQTPMQTPQRIDSSEQLTPNI
;
A
#
# COMPACT_ATOMS: atom_id res chain seq x y z
N MET A 1 -116.61 -3.93 -40.22
CA MET A 1 -116.10 -3.00 -39.19
C MET A 1 -114.89 -3.57 -38.47
N GLU A 2 -114.90 -4.84 -38.03
CA GLU A 2 -113.75 -5.49 -37.37
C GLU A 2 -112.51 -5.65 -38.29
N GLU A 3 -112.67 -6.02 -39.57
CA GLU A 3 -111.53 -6.15 -40.50
C GLU A 3 -110.80 -4.83 -40.80
N ILE A 4 -111.53 -3.71 -40.81
CA ILE A 4 -110.96 -2.39 -41.07
C ILE A 4 -110.20 -1.91 -39.82
N SER A 5 -110.72 -2.19 -38.63
CA SER A 5 -110.04 -1.85 -37.37
C SER A 5 -108.77 -2.67 -37.16
N SER A 6 -108.75 -3.95 -37.57
CA SER A 6 -107.54 -4.79 -37.50
C SER A 6 -106.44 -4.30 -38.46
N LYS A 7 -106.79 -3.91 -39.68
CA LYS A 7 -105.82 -3.40 -40.67
C LYS A 7 -105.21 -2.05 -40.27
N ILE A 8 -106.02 -1.16 -39.68
CA ILE A 8 -105.52 0.13 -39.16
C ILE A 8 -104.57 -0.09 -37.98
N ALA A 9 -104.89 -1.02 -37.08
CA ALA A 9 -104.00 -1.37 -35.97
C ALA A 9 -102.67 -2.00 -36.45
N GLU A 10 -102.71 -2.87 -37.47
CA GLU A 10 -101.50 -3.44 -38.07
C GLU A 10 -100.64 -2.38 -38.77
N GLU A 11 -101.25 -1.42 -39.48
CA GLU A 11 -100.53 -0.29 -40.09
C GLU A 11 -99.93 0.66 -39.05
N GLU A 12 -100.64 0.95 -37.94
CA GLU A 12 -100.11 1.76 -36.83
C GLU A 12 -98.92 1.08 -36.14
N VAL A 13 -99.00 -0.23 -35.89
CA VAL A 13 -97.90 -1.00 -35.29
C VAL A 13 -96.70 -1.04 -36.24
N LYS A 14 -96.93 -1.20 -37.55
CA LYS A 14 -95.87 -1.17 -38.55
C LYS A 14 -95.23 0.22 -38.65
N TYR A 15 -96.02 1.29 -38.62
CA TYR A 15 -95.54 2.67 -38.64
C TYR A 15 -94.72 3.01 -37.39
N GLU A 16 -95.18 2.63 -36.19
CA GLU A 16 -94.43 2.84 -34.94
C GLU A 16 -93.13 2.01 -34.90
N LYS A 17 -93.13 0.78 -35.44
CA LYS A 17 -91.92 -0.03 -35.57
C LYS A 17 -90.90 0.62 -36.52
N GLU A 18 -91.33 1.09 -37.68
CA GLU A 18 -90.46 1.82 -38.63
C GLU A 18 -89.94 3.15 -38.04
N ARG A 19 -90.78 3.85 -37.28
CA ARG A 19 -90.41 5.10 -36.58
C ARG A 19 -89.35 4.82 -35.51
N MET A 20 -89.51 3.75 -34.74
CA MET A 20 -88.57 3.34 -33.69
C MET A 20 -87.23 2.88 -34.29
N GLU A 21 -87.25 2.12 -35.39
CA GLU A 21 -86.05 1.72 -36.12
C GLU A 21 -85.29 2.92 -36.70
N ARG A 22 -86.00 3.91 -37.27
CA ARG A 22 -85.38 5.17 -37.72
C ARG A 22 -84.76 5.95 -36.57
N MET A 23 -85.44 6.04 -35.42
CA MET A 23 -84.88 6.69 -34.22
C MET A 23 -83.63 5.99 -33.68
N ILE A 24 -83.61 4.66 -33.67
CA ILE A 24 -82.42 3.88 -33.26
C ILE A 24 -81.26 4.12 -34.23
N LYS A 25 -81.54 4.17 -35.54
CA LYS A 25 -80.52 4.43 -36.58
C LYS A 25 -79.94 5.84 -36.45
N ILE A 26 -80.79 6.84 -36.15
CA ILE A 26 -80.39 8.22 -35.89
C ILE A 26 -79.50 8.31 -34.65
N LYS A 27 -79.94 7.76 -33.50
CA LYS A 27 -79.13 7.74 -32.26
C LYS A 27 -77.81 6.99 -32.42
N LYS A 28 -77.78 5.91 -33.22
CA LYS A 28 -76.55 5.17 -33.56
C LYS A 28 -75.59 6.04 -34.40
N SER A 29 -76.12 6.80 -35.36
CA SER A 29 -75.33 7.73 -36.18
C SER A 29 -74.77 8.90 -35.35
N GLU A 30 -75.51 9.38 -34.34
CA GLU A 30 -75.08 10.43 -33.43
C GLU A 30 -73.94 9.95 -32.52
N ARG A 31 -74.06 8.75 -31.93
CA ARG A 31 -72.97 8.16 -31.12
C ARG A 31 -71.69 7.92 -31.92
N ILE A 32 -71.82 7.49 -33.18
CA ILE A 32 -70.66 7.30 -34.07
C ILE A 32 -70.02 8.66 -34.39
N ARG A 33 -70.81 9.69 -34.70
CA ARG A 33 -70.29 11.05 -34.92
C ARG A 33 -69.59 11.60 -33.69
N GLU A 34 -70.12 11.36 -32.50
CA GLU A 34 -69.50 11.81 -31.25
C GLU A 34 -68.19 11.06 -30.95
N SER A 35 -68.11 9.76 -31.25
CA SER A 35 -66.87 8.98 -31.16
C SER A 35 -65.81 9.46 -32.16
N ILE A 36 -66.21 9.75 -33.40
CA ILE A 36 -65.31 10.32 -34.42
C ILE A 36 -64.78 11.68 -33.96
N LYS A 37 -65.65 12.57 -33.49
CA LYS A 37 -65.27 13.89 -32.99
C LYS A 37 -64.29 13.83 -31.80
N ASN A 38 -64.46 12.86 -30.91
CA ASN A 38 -63.53 12.64 -29.80
C ASN A 38 -62.18 12.06 -30.28
N LYS A 39 -62.16 11.23 -31.31
CA LYS A 39 -60.92 10.72 -31.92
C LYS A 39 -60.19 11.81 -32.70
N GLU A 40 -60.89 12.65 -33.44
CA GLU A 40 -60.32 13.81 -34.14
C GLU A 40 -59.64 14.77 -33.14
N LYS A 41 -60.28 15.06 -32.01
CA LYS A 41 -59.65 15.84 -30.93
C LYS A 41 -58.36 15.20 -30.41
N ARG A 42 -58.33 13.88 -30.23
CA ARG A 42 -57.11 13.16 -29.77
C ARG A 42 -56.01 13.16 -30.83
N ILE A 43 -56.37 13.10 -32.11
CA ILE A 43 -55.41 13.22 -33.21
C ILE A 43 -54.81 14.62 -33.21
N GLU A 44 -55.64 15.66 -33.08
CA GLU A 44 -55.19 17.05 -33.04
C GLU A 44 -54.28 17.33 -31.83
N GLU A 45 -54.58 16.75 -30.65
CA GLU A 45 -53.70 16.80 -29.48
C GLU A 45 -52.37 16.09 -29.71
N ASN A 46 -52.38 14.92 -30.35
CA ASN A 46 -51.17 14.18 -30.69
C ASN A 46 -50.33 14.92 -31.74
N GLU A 47 -50.95 15.56 -32.73
CA GLU A 47 -50.27 16.40 -33.72
C GLU A 47 -49.62 17.62 -33.05
N LYS A 48 -50.28 18.24 -32.06
CA LYS A 48 -49.68 19.31 -31.24
C LYS A 48 -48.48 18.82 -30.44
N ILE A 49 -48.53 17.59 -29.90
CA ILE A 49 -47.40 16.98 -29.18
C ILE A 49 -46.25 16.66 -30.14
N ILE A 50 -46.54 16.08 -31.29
CA ILE A 50 -45.54 15.81 -32.34
C ILE A 50 -44.90 17.12 -32.76
N PHE A 51 -45.69 18.16 -33.07
CA PHE A 51 -45.18 19.47 -33.45
C PHE A 51 -44.27 20.08 -32.37
N ARG A 52 -44.69 20.07 -31.09
CA ARG A 52 -43.83 20.53 -29.98
C ARG A 52 -42.53 19.73 -29.88
N ASN A 53 -42.59 18.42 -30.08
CA ASN A 53 -41.42 17.56 -30.03
C ASN A 53 -40.49 17.80 -31.23
N THR A 54 -41.03 18.01 -32.43
CA THR A 54 -40.28 18.36 -33.63
C THR A 54 -39.61 19.73 -33.49
N GLN A 55 -40.31 20.72 -32.93
CA GLN A 55 -39.73 22.04 -32.61
C GLN A 55 -38.62 21.91 -31.56
N LYS A 56 -38.83 21.14 -30.49
CA LYS A 56 -37.75 20.84 -29.52
C LYS A 56 -36.56 20.14 -30.17
N LEU A 57 -36.80 19.23 -31.10
CA LEU A 57 -35.75 18.51 -31.82
C LEU A 57 -34.95 19.45 -32.73
N LEU A 58 -35.62 20.38 -33.39
CA LEU A 58 -34.99 21.41 -34.24
C LEU A 58 -34.16 22.39 -33.41
N ILE A 59 -34.68 22.83 -32.25
CA ILE A 59 -33.92 23.67 -31.31
C ILE A 59 -32.69 22.90 -30.80
N LEU A 60 -32.85 21.63 -30.44
CA LEU A 60 -31.73 20.77 -30.01
C LEU A 60 -30.73 20.50 -31.13
N GLN A 61 -31.16 20.41 -32.39
CA GLN A 61 -30.27 20.29 -33.55
C GLN A 61 -29.52 21.60 -33.83
N ASN A 62 -30.19 22.74 -33.77
CA ASN A 62 -29.54 24.04 -33.91
C ASN A 62 -28.57 24.32 -32.74
N GLU A 63 -28.92 23.89 -31.52
CA GLU A 63 -27.99 23.90 -30.39
C GLU A 63 -26.82 22.94 -30.60
N LYS A 64 -27.03 21.75 -31.18
CA LYS A 64 -25.97 20.80 -31.52
C LYS A 64 -25.01 21.38 -32.56
N ASP A 65 -25.52 22.02 -33.59
CA ASP A 65 -24.70 22.53 -34.69
C ASP A 65 -23.94 23.80 -34.27
N ASN A 66 -24.57 24.68 -33.49
CA ASN A 66 -23.89 25.85 -32.91
C ASN A 66 -22.89 25.46 -31.79
N LYS A 67 -23.21 24.51 -30.91
CA LYS A 67 -22.29 24.07 -29.84
C LYS A 67 -21.17 23.17 -30.34
N ASN A 68 -21.39 22.30 -31.33
CA ASN A 68 -20.32 21.45 -31.87
C ASN A 68 -19.21 22.26 -32.55
N ILE A 69 -19.51 23.40 -33.16
CA ILE A 69 -18.52 24.26 -33.82
C ILE A 69 -17.77 25.12 -32.80
N ILE A 70 -18.48 25.69 -31.81
CA ILE A 70 -17.89 26.55 -30.78
C ILE A 70 -17.06 25.74 -29.78
N ASP A 71 -17.56 24.60 -29.27
CA ASP A 71 -16.82 23.78 -28.30
C ASP A 71 -15.62 23.04 -28.93
N ARG A 72 -15.70 22.59 -30.20
CA ARG A 72 -14.52 21.99 -30.87
C ARG A 72 -13.40 23.00 -31.07
N SER A 73 -13.73 24.22 -31.49
CA SER A 73 -12.74 25.29 -31.65
C SER A 73 -12.07 25.65 -30.31
N GLU A 74 -12.84 25.72 -29.23
CA GLU A 74 -12.28 25.99 -27.91
C GLU A 74 -11.45 24.83 -27.34
N ILE A 75 -11.89 23.58 -27.54
CA ILE A 75 -11.13 22.39 -27.16
C ILE A 75 -9.80 22.34 -27.94
N GLU A 76 -9.82 22.64 -29.23
CA GLU A 76 -8.62 22.66 -30.06
C GLU A 76 -7.64 23.78 -29.64
N LYS A 77 -8.16 24.96 -29.29
CA LYS A 77 -7.36 26.05 -28.70
C LYS A 77 -6.76 25.65 -27.35
N ALA A 78 -7.49 24.95 -26.50
CA ALA A 78 -6.99 24.46 -25.21
C ALA A 78 -5.90 23.40 -25.39
N LYS A 79 -6.06 22.48 -26.35
CA LYS A 79 -5.05 21.45 -26.70
C LYS A 79 -3.75 22.08 -27.19
N LYS A 80 -3.81 23.07 -28.09
CA LYS A 80 -2.61 23.80 -28.56
C LYS A 80 -1.88 24.48 -27.39
N LYS A 81 -2.62 25.14 -26.49
CA LYS A 81 -2.02 25.76 -25.29
C LYS A 81 -1.43 24.74 -24.30
N LEU A 82 -1.97 23.53 -24.24
CA LEU A 82 -1.43 22.45 -23.41
C LEU A 82 -0.12 21.91 -24.01
N GLU A 83 -0.08 21.74 -25.33
CA GLU A 83 1.10 21.31 -26.07
C GLU A 83 2.24 22.34 -25.96
N GLU A 84 1.94 23.63 -26.06
CA GLU A 84 2.90 24.72 -25.81
C GLU A 84 3.51 24.65 -24.40
N ILE A 85 2.68 24.39 -23.38
CA ILE A 85 3.14 24.23 -22.00
C ILE A 85 4.01 22.98 -21.84
N GLN A 86 3.62 21.85 -22.42
CA GLN A 86 4.40 20.62 -22.39
C GLN A 86 5.77 20.78 -23.04
N ASN A 87 5.87 21.56 -24.12
CA ASN A 87 7.14 21.85 -24.77
C ASN A 87 8.03 22.74 -23.88
N LYS A 88 7.46 23.75 -23.22
CA LYS A 88 8.21 24.59 -22.25
C LYS A 88 8.74 23.80 -21.06
N VAL A 89 7.95 22.88 -20.50
CA VAL A 89 8.42 21.98 -19.42
C VAL A 89 9.61 21.15 -19.88
N ARG A 90 9.52 20.54 -21.07
CA ARG A 90 10.61 19.73 -21.64
C ARG A 90 11.87 20.55 -21.90
N GLU A 91 11.75 21.81 -22.31
CA GLU A 91 12.91 22.70 -22.50
C GLU A 91 13.57 23.09 -21.18
N LEU A 92 12.78 23.40 -20.14
CA LEU A 92 13.30 23.74 -18.82
C LEU A 92 13.99 22.53 -18.17
N GLU A 93 13.42 21.33 -18.32
CA GLU A 93 14.02 20.10 -17.81
C GLU A 93 15.38 19.82 -18.46
N LYS A 94 15.51 20.01 -19.78
CA LYS A 94 16.82 19.92 -20.47
C LYS A 94 17.84 20.90 -19.89
N LYS A 95 17.44 22.16 -19.66
CA LYS A 95 18.32 23.18 -19.06
C LYS A 95 18.72 22.84 -17.62
N ARG A 96 17.78 22.30 -16.82
CA ARG A 96 18.06 21.85 -15.44
C ARG A 96 19.11 20.74 -15.42
N VAL A 97 18.95 19.74 -16.29
CA VAL A 97 19.91 18.63 -16.42
C VAL A 97 21.28 19.11 -16.89
N GLU A 98 21.34 20.07 -17.81
CA GLU A 98 22.60 20.67 -18.25
C GLU A 98 23.34 21.39 -17.11
N ILE A 99 22.62 22.19 -16.32
CA ILE A 99 23.18 22.89 -15.14
C ILE A 99 23.62 21.89 -14.07
N GLU A 100 22.83 20.85 -13.81
CA GLU A 100 23.16 19.80 -12.84
C GLU A 100 24.43 19.04 -13.24
N ASN A 101 24.56 18.66 -14.51
CA ASN A 101 25.77 18.02 -15.03
C ASN A 101 26.99 18.94 -14.89
N ARG A 102 26.85 20.23 -15.21
CA ARG A 102 27.95 21.19 -15.06
C ARG A 102 28.35 21.37 -13.59
N ARG A 103 27.38 21.43 -12.68
CA ARG A 103 27.60 21.47 -11.23
C ARG A 103 28.35 20.22 -10.75
N GLN A 104 28.00 19.04 -11.24
CA GLN A 104 28.66 17.79 -10.87
C GLN A 104 30.11 17.74 -11.35
N VAL A 105 30.41 18.23 -12.56
CA VAL A 105 31.79 18.37 -13.05
C VAL A 105 32.60 19.29 -12.16
N LEU A 106 32.10 20.49 -11.85
CA LEU A 106 32.78 21.45 -10.97
C LEU A 106 32.99 20.89 -9.55
N ARG A 107 32.01 20.14 -9.02
CA ARG A 107 32.14 19.47 -7.72
C ARG A 107 33.22 18.38 -7.74
N ASN A 108 33.35 17.64 -8.84
CA ASN A 108 34.41 16.63 -8.99
C ASN A 108 35.79 17.30 -9.12
N GLU A 109 35.92 18.39 -9.88
CA GLU A 109 37.14 19.19 -9.97
C GLU A 109 37.56 19.72 -8.59
N TYR A 110 36.59 20.19 -7.80
CA TYR A 110 36.79 20.59 -6.40
C TYR A 110 37.27 19.44 -5.50
N GLN A 111 36.54 18.31 -5.46
CA GLN A 111 36.85 17.21 -4.56
C GLN A 111 38.13 16.46 -4.91
N PHE A 112 38.32 16.10 -6.18
CA PHE A 112 39.43 15.25 -6.59
C PHE A 112 40.67 16.03 -6.99
N GLY A 113 40.50 17.21 -7.61
CA GLY A 113 41.62 18.02 -8.10
C GLY A 113 42.23 18.90 -7.01
N ILE A 114 41.44 19.82 -6.47
CA ILE A 114 41.96 20.90 -5.61
C ILE A 114 42.18 20.43 -4.18
N ILE A 115 41.20 19.76 -3.55
CA ILE A 115 41.36 19.27 -2.17
C ILE A 115 42.51 18.25 -2.06
N SER A 116 42.62 17.31 -2.99
CA SER A 116 43.73 16.34 -3.00
C SER A 116 45.09 17.02 -3.11
N ARG A 117 45.19 18.06 -3.95
CA ARG A 117 46.42 18.84 -4.15
C ARG A 117 46.76 19.68 -2.92
N ILE A 118 45.78 20.28 -2.26
CA ILE A 118 45.96 20.99 -0.99
C ILE A 118 46.44 20.01 0.09
N ASN A 119 45.79 18.85 0.25
CA ASN A 119 46.18 17.84 1.23
C ASN A 119 47.61 17.30 0.98
N GLU A 120 48.01 17.15 -0.30
CA GLU A 120 49.38 16.73 -0.66
C GLU A 120 50.41 17.80 -0.32
N ILE A 121 50.10 19.09 -0.58
CA ILE A 121 50.96 20.22 -0.23
C ILE A 121 51.07 20.35 1.29
N GLU A 122 49.97 20.28 2.03
CA GLU A 122 49.98 20.32 3.50
C GLU A 122 50.77 19.16 4.11
N ARG A 123 50.75 17.97 3.49
CA ARG A 123 51.58 16.84 3.92
C ARG A 123 53.07 17.15 3.72
N LYS A 124 53.44 17.65 2.55
CA LYS A 124 54.83 18.04 2.23
C LYS A 124 55.32 19.19 3.12
N MET A 125 54.46 20.15 3.48
CA MET A 125 54.81 21.22 4.43
C MET A 125 55.10 20.68 5.83
N ARG A 126 54.29 19.75 6.34
CA ARG A 126 54.54 19.07 7.63
C ARG A 126 55.83 18.24 7.64
N GLU A 127 56.16 17.61 6.51
CA GLU A 127 57.41 16.86 6.34
C GLU A 127 58.65 17.79 6.36
N VAL A 128 58.55 18.99 5.77
CA VAL A 128 59.65 19.99 5.74
C VAL A 128 59.83 20.71 7.08
N GLU A 129 58.77 20.99 7.83
CA GLU A 129 58.85 21.53 9.21
C GLU A 129 59.63 20.62 10.18
N SER A 130 59.85 19.35 9.81
CA SER A 130 60.60 18.37 10.60
C SER A 130 62.12 18.33 10.31
N GLY A 131 62.64 19.18 9.40
CA GLY A 131 64.10 19.30 9.16
C GLY A 131 64.58 19.79 7.78
N GLY A 132 63.82 20.58 7.02
CA GLY A 132 64.21 21.08 5.69
C GLY A 132 64.35 22.61 5.57
N ASP A 133 64.98 23.07 4.48
CA ASP A 133 65.32 24.47 4.19
C ASP A 133 64.09 25.41 4.18
N GLU A 134 64.19 26.51 4.93
CA GLU A 134 63.15 27.55 5.11
C GLU A 134 62.68 28.19 3.78
N SER A 135 63.52 28.16 2.74
CA SER A 135 63.21 28.76 1.43
C SER A 135 62.16 28.00 0.60
N ASP A 136 61.92 26.73 0.89
CA ASP A 136 60.93 25.92 0.19
C ASP A 136 59.54 26.02 0.85
N ILE A 137 59.49 26.31 2.16
CA ILE A 137 58.24 26.56 2.89
C ILE A 137 57.52 27.79 2.31
N GLU A 138 58.25 28.85 1.97
CA GLU A 138 57.69 30.08 1.40
C GLU A 138 57.05 29.81 0.01
N LYS A 139 57.71 28.99 -0.83
CA LYS A 139 57.17 28.58 -2.13
C LYS A 139 55.90 27.73 -1.98
N TYR A 140 55.86 26.82 -1.00
CA TYR A 140 54.67 26.02 -0.75
C TYR A 140 53.51 26.85 -0.21
N LYS A 141 53.77 27.88 0.62
CA LYS A 141 52.74 28.85 1.05
C LYS A 141 52.14 29.62 -0.13
N GLU A 142 52.96 30.04 -1.09
CA GLU A 142 52.48 30.77 -2.28
C GLU A 142 51.64 29.88 -3.22
N VAL A 143 52.00 28.60 -3.38
CA VAL A 143 51.20 27.64 -4.17
C VAL A 143 49.90 27.29 -3.45
N LEU A 144 49.93 27.19 -2.12
CA LEU A 144 48.74 26.96 -1.30
C LEU A 144 47.76 28.13 -1.39
N SER A 145 48.24 29.38 -1.31
CA SER A 145 47.38 30.56 -1.42
C SER A 145 46.69 30.65 -2.80
N LYS A 146 47.43 30.39 -3.89
CA LYS A 146 46.87 30.32 -5.24
C LYS A 146 45.81 29.22 -5.37
N SER A 147 46.06 28.05 -4.78
CA SER A 147 45.08 26.94 -4.79
C SER A 147 43.84 27.25 -3.95
N MET A 148 43.97 28.01 -2.86
CA MET A 148 42.86 28.49 -2.05
C MET A 148 42.03 29.57 -2.77
N GLU A 149 42.65 30.46 -3.55
CA GLU A 149 41.94 31.41 -4.40
C GLU A 149 41.15 30.72 -5.53
N GLU A 150 41.74 29.69 -6.16
CA GLU A 150 41.05 28.86 -7.15
C GLU A 150 39.85 28.11 -6.53
N LEU A 151 40.03 27.60 -5.31
CA LEU A 151 38.97 26.96 -4.52
C LEU A 151 37.80 27.91 -4.27
N GLN A 152 38.09 29.15 -3.87
CA GLN A 152 37.09 30.16 -3.61
C GLN A 152 36.28 30.50 -4.88
N ARG A 153 36.94 30.63 -6.03
CA ARG A 153 36.26 30.90 -7.32
C ARG A 153 35.31 29.78 -7.72
N ILE A 154 35.74 28.52 -7.60
CA ILE A 154 34.91 27.36 -7.95
C ILE A 154 33.71 27.23 -7.01
N ASN A 155 33.88 27.53 -5.71
CA ASN A 155 32.76 27.55 -4.76
C ASN A 155 31.73 28.63 -5.13
N GLU A 156 32.16 29.84 -5.48
CA GLU A 156 31.25 30.90 -5.94
C GLU A 156 30.50 30.51 -7.24
N GLU A 157 31.16 29.79 -8.15
CA GLU A 157 30.53 29.31 -9.39
C GLU A 157 29.50 28.20 -9.11
N ILE A 158 29.82 27.27 -8.20
CA ILE A 158 28.88 26.23 -7.75
C ILE A 158 27.65 26.87 -7.09
N GLU A 159 27.83 27.87 -6.21
CA GLU A 159 26.73 28.57 -5.56
C GLU A 159 25.82 29.30 -6.56
N LYS A 160 26.39 29.96 -7.58
CA LYS A 160 25.61 30.57 -8.66
C LYS A 160 24.77 29.54 -9.43
N LYS A 161 25.35 28.38 -9.76
CA LYS A 161 24.65 27.31 -10.47
C LYS A 161 23.54 26.69 -9.63
N ILE A 162 23.73 26.54 -8.32
CA ILE A 162 22.68 26.10 -7.39
C ILE A 162 21.51 27.08 -7.38
N GLN A 163 21.79 28.39 -7.40
CA GLN A 163 20.72 29.39 -7.43
C GLN A 163 19.95 29.39 -8.76
N GLU A 164 20.64 29.23 -9.90
CA GLU A 164 19.99 29.09 -11.22
C GLU A 164 19.09 27.85 -11.28
N GLU A 165 19.56 26.71 -10.77
CA GLU A 165 18.79 25.45 -10.71
C GLU A 165 17.51 25.61 -9.89
N ARG A 166 17.58 26.26 -8.71
CA ARG A 166 16.40 26.56 -7.88
C ARG A 166 15.38 27.42 -8.61
N THR A 167 15.81 28.46 -9.33
CA THR A 167 14.88 29.31 -10.09
C THR A 167 14.18 28.55 -11.23
N LEU A 168 14.86 27.59 -11.86
CA LEU A 168 14.28 26.74 -12.90
C LEU A 168 13.30 25.72 -12.31
N GLU A 169 13.59 25.16 -11.13
CA GLU A 169 12.67 24.28 -10.41
C GLU A 169 11.36 25.01 -10.04
N GLU A 170 11.45 26.23 -9.52
CA GLU A 170 10.26 27.05 -9.20
C GLU A 170 9.40 27.34 -10.45
N GLN A 171 10.05 27.66 -11.58
CA GLN A 171 9.36 27.87 -12.85
C GLN A 171 8.70 26.58 -13.37
N GLN A 172 9.38 25.44 -13.25
CA GLN A 172 8.84 24.14 -13.64
C GLN A 172 7.61 23.78 -12.80
N GLU A 173 7.67 23.96 -11.47
CA GLU A 173 6.55 23.69 -10.58
C GLU A 173 5.33 24.58 -10.89
N GLY A 174 5.58 25.86 -11.20
CA GLY A 174 4.53 26.79 -11.62
C GLY A 174 3.81 26.35 -12.90
N ILE A 175 4.58 25.91 -13.91
CA ILE A 175 4.03 25.45 -15.19
C ILE A 175 3.30 24.10 -15.03
N GLU A 176 3.79 23.19 -14.19
CA GLU A 176 3.11 21.91 -13.89
C GLU A 176 1.74 22.15 -13.25
N LYS A 177 1.64 23.11 -12.31
CA LYS A 177 0.35 23.52 -11.71
C LYS A 177 -0.62 24.10 -12.74
N GLU A 178 -0.14 24.88 -13.71
CA GLU A 178 -1.00 25.38 -14.80
C GLU A 178 -1.48 24.27 -15.73
N LYS A 179 -0.63 23.28 -16.01
CA LYS A 179 -0.97 22.09 -16.80
C LYS A 179 -2.09 21.29 -16.12
N GLU A 180 -1.96 20.98 -14.84
CA GLU A 180 -3.00 20.26 -14.09
C GLU A 180 -4.36 20.98 -14.11
N LYS A 181 -4.36 22.31 -13.95
CA LYS A 181 -5.59 23.11 -14.02
C LYS A 181 -6.25 23.00 -15.40
N LYS A 182 -5.46 23.05 -16.47
CA LYS A 182 -5.98 22.92 -17.85
C LYS A 182 -6.50 21.52 -18.16
N GLU A 183 -5.83 20.46 -17.68
CA GLU A 183 -6.30 19.07 -17.85
C GLU A 183 -7.62 18.82 -17.12
N LYS A 184 -7.80 19.37 -15.91
CA LYS A 184 -9.08 19.29 -15.18
C LYS A 184 -10.23 19.93 -15.98
N ILE A 185 -10.01 21.12 -16.53
CA ILE A 185 -11.00 21.81 -17.37
C ILE A 185 -11.33 20.98 -18.62
N GLN A 186 -10.33 20.35 -19.25
CA GLN A 186 -10.56 19.50 -20.41
C GLN A 186 -11.37 18.25 -20.06
N ASN A 187 -11.03 17.55 -18.98
CA ASN A 187 -11.76 16.37 -18.52
C ASN A 187 -13.23 16.68 -18.18
N GLU A 188 -13.50 17.84 -17.59
CA GLU A 188 -14.88 18.27 -17.33
C GLU A 188 -15.66 18.55 -18.62
N ARG A 189 -15.02 19.16 -19.62
CA ARG A 189 -15.63 19.40 -20.94
C ARG A 189 -15.94 18.08 -21.66
N GLU A 190 -15.01 17.12 -21.65
CA GLU A 190 -15.20 15.80 -22.25
C GLU A 190 -16.35 15.01 -21.58
N LYS A 191 -16.43 15.05 -20.24
CA LYS A 191 -17.56 14.45 -19.49
C LYS A 191 -18.90 15.08 -19.85
N LYS A 192 -18.96 16.40 -20.02
CA LYS A 192 -20.19 17.10 -20.44
C LYS A 192 -20.61 16.67 -21.85
N MET A 193 -19.65 16.55 -22.78
CA MET A 193 -19.92 16.09 -24.15
C MET A 193 -20.43 14.65 -24.20
N ALA A 194 -19.83 13.75 -23.42
CA ALA A 194 -20.29 12.36 -23.32
C ALA A 194 -21.75 12.27 -22.85
N ARG A 195 -22.12 13.04 -21.81
CA ARG A 195 -23.50 13.09 -21.29
C ARG A 195 -24.51 13.63 -22.30
N LEU A 196 -24.13 14.62 -23.11
CA LEU A 196 -25.01 15.14 -24.17
C LEU A 196 -25.19 14.12 -25.29
N PHE A 197 -24.12 13.41 -25.66
CA PHE A 197 -24.18 12.36 -26.67
C PHE A 197 -25.10 11.21 -26.24
N GLU A 198 -24.99 10.76 -24.99
CA GLU A 198 -25.85 9.73 -24.42
C GLU A 198 -27.33 10.16 -24.37
N LYS A 199 -27.62 11.40 -23.97
CA LYS A 199 -29.00 11.92 -24.03
C LYS A 199 -29.56 11.94 -25.45
N MET A 200 -28.73 12.26 -26.44
CA MET A 200 -29.11 12.28 -27.85
C MET A 200 -29.44 10.88 -28.36
N THR A 201 -28.61 9.87 -28.07
CA THR A 201 -28.84 8.48 -28.50
C THR A 201 -30.12 7.93 -27.88
N VAL A 202 -30.39 8.23 -26.60
CA VAL A 202 -31.64 7.84 -25.93
C VAL A 202 -32.85 8.50 -26.58
N LEU A 203 -32.82 9.80 -26.88
CA LEU A 203 -33.94 10.48 -27.54
C LEU A 203 -34.17 9.98 -28.96
N GLU A 204 -33.11 9.64 -29.68
CA GLU A 204 -33.20 9.09 -31.03
C GLU A 204 -33.79 7.67 -31.03
N SER A 205 -33.44 6.84 -30.04
CA SER A 205 -34.08 5.54 -29.84
C SER A 205 -35.58 5.67 -29.52
N LYS A 206 -35.96 6.61 -28.65
CA LYS A 206 -37.37 6.92 -28.34
C LYS A 206 -38.12 7.42 -29.57
N ARG A 207 -37.50 8.24 -30.42
CA ARG A 207 -38.10 8.69 -31.68
C ARG A 207 -38.39 7.50 -32.60
N LYS A 208 -37.43 6.57 -32.76
CA LYS A 208 -37.62 5.35 -33.56
C LYS A 208 -38.73 4.45 -32.99
N GLU A 209 -38.81 4.31 -31.67
CA GLU A 209 -39.87 3.55 -30.99
C GLU A 209 -41.25 4.16 -31.21
N LEU A 210 -41.38 5.49 -31.09
CA LEU A 210 -42.65 6.19 -31.33
C LEU A 210 -43.11 6.09 -32.79
N ILE A 211 -42.17 6.08 -33.75
CA ILE A 211 -42.47 5.86 -35.17
C ILE A 211 -43.00 4.43 -35.38
N LYS A 212 -42.33 3.40 -34.85
CA LYS A 212 -42.82 2.02 -34.89
C LYS A 212 -44.19 1.86 -34.27
N ARG A 213 -44.42 2.49 -33.10
CA ARG A 213 -45.72 2.43 -32.43
C ARG A 213 -46.83 3.11 -33.23
N ARG A 214 -46.52 4.17 -33.97
CA ARG A 214 -47.47 4.80 -34.91
C ARG A 214 -47.83 3.83 -36.04
N GLU A 215 -46.86 3.10 -36.58
CA GLU A 215 -47.07 2.09 -37.63
C GLU A 215 -47.88 0.88 -37.11
N GLU A 216 -47.61 0.42 -35.90
CA GLU A 216 -48.33 -0.69 -35.24
C GLU A 216 -49.79 -0.32 -34.90
N ILE A 217 -50.04 0.91 -34.43
CA ILE A 217 -51.41 1.40 -34.21
C ILE A 217 -52.18 1.46 -35.55
N GLY A 218 -51.51 1.78 -36.66
CA GLY A 218 -52.10 1.72 -38.00
C GLY A 218 -52.53 0.31 -38.43
N LYS A 219 -51.84 -0.73 -37.96
CA LYS A 219 -52.13 -2.14 -38.29
C LYS A 219 -53.22 -2.78 -37.42
N ASN A 220 -53.42 -2.32 -36.19
CA ASN A 220 -54.39 -2.90 -35.25
C ASN A 220 -55.87 -2.56 -35.53
N TYR A 221 -56.18 -1.81 -36.59
CA TYR A 221 -57.57 -1.46 -36.94
C TYR A 221 -58.20 -2.33 -38.04
N GLU A 222 -57.45 -3.28 -38.64
CA GLU A 222 -57.99 -4.13 -39.71
C GLU A 222 -58.59 -5.45 -39.22
N GLU A 223 -58.38 -5.86 -37.97
CA GLU A 223 -58.93 -7.12 -37.43
C GLU A 223 -59.53 -6.96 -36.02
N ILE A 224 -60.74 -6.42 -35.94
CA ILE A 224 -61.66 -6.78 -34.83
C ILE A 224 -62.98 -7.23 -35.47
N LYS A 225 -63.07 -8.52 -35.79
CA LYS A 225 -64.35 -9.18 -36.09
C LYS A 225 -64.89 -9.76 -34.78
N GLY A 226 -65.87 -9.07 -34.18
CA GLY A 226 -66.57 -9.53 -32.97
C GLY A 226 -67.91 -8.82 -32.84
N ASN A 227 -68.92 -9.53 -32.35
CA ASN A 227 -70.28 -9.01 -32.21
C ASN A 227 -70.32 -7.96 -31.08
N LYS A 228 -71.06 -6.86 -31.28
CA LYS A 228 -70.94 -5.64 -30.48
C LYS A 228 -71.30 -5.82 -28.99
N GLY A 229 -72.20 -6.75 -28.67
CA GLY A 229 -72.60 -7.06 -27.29
C GLY A 229 -71.53 -7.80 -26.51
N GLU A 230 -70.91 -8.82 -27.12
CA GLU A 230 -69.83 -9.59 -26.48
C GLU A 230 -68.63 -8.69 -26.14
N LEU A 231 -68.32 -7.72 -26.99
CA LEU A 231 -67.25 -6.74 -26.74
C LEU A 231 -67.59 -5.76 -25.59
N GLU A 232 -68.87 -5.44 -25.38
CA GLU A 232 -69.32 -4.59 -24.27
C GLU A 232 -69.29 -5.37 -22.95
N ASP A 233 -69.69 -6.64 -22.95
CA ASP A 233 -69.59 -7.53 -21.78
C ASP A 233 -68.12 -7.79 -21.41
N MET A 234 -67.27 -8.08 -22.40
CA MET A 234 -65.83 -8.22 -22.18
C MET A 234 -65.18 -6.93 -21.65
N LEU A 235 -65.66 -5.76 -22.09
CA LEU A 235 -65.19 -4.47 -21.58
C LEU A 235 -65.62 -4.25 -20.13
N GLU A 236 -66.85 -4.60 -19.77
CA GLU A 236 -67.36 -4.45 -18.41
C GLU A 236 -66.65 -5.41 -17.45
N GLU A 237 -66.40 -6.64 -17.88
CA GLU A 237 -65.64 -7.63 -17.14
C GLU A 237 -64.18 -7.21 -16.96
N THR A 238 -63.51 -6.72 -18.01
CA THR A 238 -62.15 -6.15 -17.89
C THR A 238 -62.12 -4.88 -17.04
N MET A 239 -63.16 -4.05 -17.05
CA MET A 239 -63.25 -2.89 -16.14
C MET A 239 -63.44 -3.31 -14.67
N LYS A 240 -64.20 -4.38 -14.40
CA LYS A 240 -64.31 -4.98 -13.06
C LYS A 240 -62.97 -5.55 -12.60
N GLU A 241 -62.25 -6.24 -13.48
CA GLU A 241 -60.88 -6.73 -13.23
C GLU A 241 -59.91 -5.58 -12.91
N ILE A 242 -59.89 -4.52 -13.72
CA ILE A 242 -59.03 -3.34 -13.48
C ILE A 242 -59.36 -2.64 -12.16
N LYS A 243 -60.64 -2.62 -11.74
CA LYS A 243 -61.04 -2.07 -10.43
C LYS A 243 -60.45 -2.84 -9.25
N LYS A 244 -60.16 -4.15 -9.37
CA LYS A 244 -59.47 -4.93 -8.32
C LYS A 244 -58.04 -4.40 -8.09
N TYR A 245 -57.40 -3.87 -9.13
CA TYR A 245 -56.04 -3.31 -9.10
C TYR A 245 -55.98 -1.81 -8.77
N ARG A 246 -56.92 -1.30 -7.96
CA ARG A 246 -57.06 0.14 -7.66
C ARG A 246 -55.84 0.75 -6.95
N HIS A 247 -55.09 -0.06 -6.21
CA HIS A 247 -53.90 0.36 -5.45
C HIS A 247 -52.58 0.01 -6.15
N VAL A 248 -52.55 -0.04 -7.47
CA VAL A 248 -51.30 -0.27 -8.21
C VAL A 248 -50.40 0.97 -8.15
N ASN A 249 -49.16 0.73 -7.75
CA ASN A 249 -48.11 1.75 -7.71
C ASN A 249 -47.77 2.23 -9.13
N LYS A 250 -48.26 3.43 -9.47
CA LYS A 250 -48.01 4.05 -10.78
C LYS A 250 -46.55 4.45 -11.00
N LYS A 251 -45.75 4.57 -9.93
CA LYS A 251 -44.30 4.84 -9.98
C LYS A 251 -43.46 3.57 -10.09
N ALA A 252 -44.08 2.38 -10.10
CA ALA A 252 -43.36 1.11 -10.12
C ALA A 252 -42.37 1.01 -11.28
N LYS A 253 -42.72 1.54 -12.46
CA LYS A 253 -41.83 1.55 -13.63
C LYS A 253 -40.57 2.40 -13.43
N ASP A 254 -40.71 3.57 -12.82
CA ASP A 254 -39.58 4.47 -12.57
C ASP A 254 -38.71 3.98 -11.41
N GLN A 255 -39.34 3.44 -10.35
CA GLN A 255 -38.63 2.81 -9.24
C GLN A 255 -37.90 1.54 -9.67
N TYR A 256 -38.52 0.72 -10.52
CA TYR A 256 -37.89 -0.48 -11.07
C TYR A 256 -36.62 -0.13 -11.84
N LYS A 257 -36.66 0.90 -12.70
CA LYS A 257 -35.46 1.37 -13.40
C LYS A 257 -34.36 1.83 -12.44
N GLY A 258 -34.70 2.66 -11.45
CA GLY A 258 -33.73 3.12 -10.46
C GLY A 258 -33.13 1.99 -9.61
N PHE A 259 -33.94 0.98 -9.24
CA PHE A 259 -33.46 -0.18 -8.50
C PHE A 259 -32.61 -1.12 -9.35
N ILE A 260 -32.90 -1.26 -10.65
CA ILE A 260 -32.05 -2.02 -11.57
C ILE A 260 -30.67 -1.36 -11.70
N GLU A 261 -30.62 -0.03 -11.90
CA GLU A 261 -29.35 0.71 -11.96
C GLU A 261 -28.54 0.57 -10.65
N GLN A 262 -29.22 0.66 -9.49
CA GLN A 262 -28.57 0.43 -8.20
C GLN A 262 -28.10 -1.01 -8.01
N GLN A 263 -28.90 -1.99 -8.46
CA GLN A 263 -28.54 -3.40 -8.39
C GLN A 263 -27.31 -3.70 -9.24
N GLU A 264 -27.26 -3.18 -10.48
CA GLU A 264 -26.10 -3.29 -11.37
C GLU A 264 -24.86 -2.69 -10.71
N GLY A 265 -24.95 -1.47 -10.17
CA GLY A 265 -23.82 -0.84 -9.47
C GLY A 265 -23.35 -1.59 -8.22
N LEU A 266 -24.26 -2.22 -7.48
CA LEU A 266 -23.91 -3.07 -6.32
C LEU A 266 -23.28 -4.40 -6.74
N ILE A 267 -23.72 -4.97 -7.87
CA ILE A 267 -23.12 -6.19 -8.44
C ILE A 267 -21.69 -5.90 -8.91
N ASP A 268 -21.48 -4.78 -9.59
CA ASP A 268 -20.14 -4.35 -10.03
C ASP A 268 -19.22 -4.13 -8.83
N ARG A 269 -19.71 -3.45 -7.78
CA ARG A 269 -18.94 -3.24 -6.55
C ARG A 269 -18.65 -4.54 -5.81
N LYS A 270 -19.59 -5.49 -5.78
CA LYS A 270 -19.37 -6.82 -5.21
C LYS A 270 -18.26 -7.54 -5.98
N LYS A 271 -18.27 -7.46 -7.32
CA LYS A 271 -17.24 -8.06 -8.16
C LYS A 271 -15.88 -7.44 -7.89
N GLU A 272 -15.78 -6.10 -7.82
CA GLU A 272 -14.56 -5.40 -7.45
C GLU A 272 -14.02 -5.83 -6.07
N ILE A 273 -14.91 -6.00 -5.08
CA ILE A 273 -14.50 -6.46 -3.74
C ILE A 273 -13.97 -7.89 -3.78
N LEU A 274 -14.57 -8.78 -4.59
CA LEU A 274 -14.07 -10.15 -4.75
C LEU A 274 -12.72 -10.19 -5.46
N ASP A 275 -12.56 -9.39 -6.53
CA ASP A 275 -11.30 -9.28 -7.27
C ASP A 275 -10.19 -8.68 -6.37
N THR A 276 -10.51 -7.65 -5.57
CA THR A 276 -9.56 -7.07 -4.59
C THR A 276 -9.22 -8.04 -3.47
N GLN A 277 -10.18 -8.84 -2.99
CA GLN A 277 -9.90 -9.89 -2.02
C GLN A 277 -8.93 -10.93 -2.58
N GLU A 278 -9.12 -11.37 -3.82
CA GLU A 278 -8.21 -12.32 -4.48
C GLU A 278 -6.81 -11.74 -4.65
N THR A 279 -6.69 -10.49 -5.10
CA THR A 279 -5.39 -9.81 -5.22
C THR A 279 -4.69 -9.65 -3.87
N ILE A 280 -5.40 -9.30 -2.80
CA ILE A 280 -4.83 -9.22 -1.45
C ILE A 280 -4.31 -10.58 -1.00
N TYR A 281 -5.06 -11.66 -1.23
CA TYR A 281 -4.59 -13.01 -0.88
C TYR A 281 -3.35 -13.42 -1.69
N SER A 282 -3.31 -13.13 -2.98
CA SER A 282 -2.13 -13.39 -3.81
C SER A 282 -0.91 -12.58 -3.36
N LEU A 283 -1.12 -11.33 -2.91
CA LEU A 283 -0.07 -10.49 -2.37
C LEU A 283 0.45 -11.06 -1.05
N ILE A 284 -0.43 -11.48 -0.13
CA ILE A 284 -0.04 -12.13 1.13
C ILE A 284 0.80 -13.37 0.85
N GLU A 285 0.40 -14.21 -0.11
CA GLU A 285 1.14 -15.41 -0.50
C GLU A 285 2.54 -15.06 -1.02
N SER A 286 2.66 -14.07 -1.90
CA SER A 286 3.96 -13.60 -2.41
C SER A 286 4.85 -12.97 -1.32
N LEU A 287 4.26 -12.29 -0.33
CA LEU A 287 4.98 -11.70 0.80
C LEU A 287 5.45 -12.78 1.77
N ASP A 288 4.64 -13.81 2.00
CA ASP A 288 5.03 -14.94 2.83
C ASP A 288 6.18 -15.74 2.21
N GLU A 289 6.19 -15.94 0.89
CA GLU A 289 7.32 -16.54 0.16
C GLU A 289 8.60 -15.72 0.30
N LYS A 290 8.50 -14.39 0.08
CA LYS A 290 9.65 -13.48 0.27
C LYS A 290 10.15 -13.45 1.71
N LYS A 291 9.24 -13.54 2.69
CA LYS A 291 9.56 -13.63 4.10
C LYS A 291 10.33 -14.92 4.40
N GLU A 292 9.87 -16.06 3.88
CA GLU A 292 10.57 -17.35 4.07
C GLU A 292 11.96 -17.33 3.41
N GLU A 293 12.07 -16.81 2.19
CA GLU A 293 13.37 -16.65 1.50
C GLU A 293 14.32 -15.75 2.30
N ALA A 294 13.83 -14.60 2.78
CA ALA A 294 14.62 -13.67 3.59
C ALA A 294 15.07 -14.30 4.91
N ILE A 295 14.20 -15.05 5.60
CA ILE A 295 14.55 -15.78 6.84
C ILE A 295 15.62 -16.84 6.56
N GLU A 296 15.46 -17.64 5.50
CA GLU A 296 16.45 -18.67 5.17
C GLU A 296 17.80 -18.06 4.76
N ARG A 297 17.78 -16.97 3.99
CA ARG A 297 18.97 -16.23 3.58
C ARG A 297 19.71 -15.64 4.77
N THR A 298 18.99 -14.93 5.65
CA THR A 298 19.57 -14.31 6.86
C THR A 298 20.09 -15.38 7.82
N PHE A 299 19.34 -16.47 8.03
CA PHE A 299 19.80 -17.58 8.86
C PHE A 299 21.07 -18.24 8.31
N LYS A 300 21.15 -18.47 6.99
CA LYS A 300 22.37 -19.01 6.36
C LYS A 300 23.55 -18.05 6.53
N GLY A 301 23.33 -16.75 6.38
CA GLY A 301 24.34 -15.71 6.62
C GLY A 301 24.87 -15.75 8.05
N VAL A 302 23.97 -15.66 9.03
CA VAL A 302 24.32 -15.67 10.46
C VAL A 302 24.95 -17.00 10.86
N SER A 303 24.45 -18.13 10.35
CA SER A 303 25.03 -19.44 10.63
C SER A 303 26.45 -19.57 10.12
N LYS A 304 26.75 -19.06 8.92
CA LYS A 304 28.10 -19.06 8.37
C LYS A 304 29.02 -18.14 9.18
N GLY A 305 28.57 -16.91 9.46
CA GLY A 305 29.32 -15.94 10.26
C GLY A 305 29.62 -16.46 11.67
N PHE A 306 28.67 -17.14 12.30
CA PHE A 306 28.84 -17.75 13.62
C PHE A 306 29.89 -18.85 13.62
N THR A 307 29.88 -19.76 12.65
CA THR A 307 30.91 -20.80 12.55
C THR A 307 32.30 -20.19 12.35
N GLU A 308 32.42 -19.17 11.49
CA GLU A 308 33.69 -18.49 11.26
C GLU A 308 34.22 -17.76 12.50
N ILE A 309 33.37 -16.98 13.17
CA ILE A 309 33.76 -16.23 14.37
C ILE A 309 34.03 -17.16 15.55
N PHE A 310 33.21 -18.19 15.75
CA PHE A 310 33.40 -19.14 16.84
C PHE A 310 34.73 -19.89 16.68
N ASN A 311 35.10 -20.28 15.45
CA ASN A 311 36.39 -20.91 15.18
C ASN A 311 37.58 -19.95 15.38
N LYS A 312 37.38 -18.64 15.15
CA LYS A 312 38.39 -17.61 15.48
C LYS A 312 38.57 -17.45 17.00
N LEU A 313 37.47 -17.45 17.76
CA LEU A 313 37.50 -17.25 19.22
C LEU A 313 37.92 -18.50 19.99
N VAL A 314 37.57 -19.69 19.50
CA VAL A 314 37.92 -20.99 20.12
C VAL A 314 38.71 -21.82 19.09
N PRO A 315 40.06 -21.76 19.10
CA PRO A 315 40.88 -22.59 18.25
C PRO A 315 40.57 -24.08 18.52
N GLN A 316 40.25 -24.85 17.47
CA GLN A 316 39.80 -26.26 17.53
C GLN A 316 38.35 -26.49 18.02
N GLY A 317 37.59 -25.44 18.36
CA GLY A 317 36.16 -25.54 18.60
C GLY A 317 35.36 -25.68 17.29
N LYS A 318 34.09 -26.12 17.39
CA LYS A 318 33.11 -26.06 16.29
C LYS A 318 31.76 -25.59 16.80
N GLY A 319 31.20 -24.56 16.16
CA GLY A 319 29.88 -24.02 16.48
C GLY A 319 28.96 -24.05 15.27
N THR A 320 27.72 -24.55 15.44
CA THR A 320 26.69 -24.58 14.40
C THR A 320 25.33 -24.13 14.94
N LEU A 321 24.60 -23.37 14.14
CA LEU A 321 23.21 -22.99 14.40
C LEU A 321 22.27 -23.93 13.65
N VAL A 322 21.15 -24.30 14.28
CA VAL A 322 20.17 -25.24 13.75
C VAL A 322 18.79 -24.64 13.90
N MET A 323 18.08 -24.49 12.79
CA MET A 323 16.72 -23.99 12.80
C MET A 323 15.75 -25.09 13.23
N LEU A 324 14.92 -24.82 14.25
CA LEU A 324 13.88 -25.73 14.73
C LEU A 324 12.55 -25.41 14.06
N LYS A 325 11.91 -26.43 13.47
CA LYS A 325 10.59 -26.33 12.87
C LYS A 325 9.55 -26.92 13.82
N LYS A 326 8.37 -26.29 13.92
CA LYS A 326 7.26 -26.87 14.70
C LYS A 326 6.82 -28.17 14.04
N PRO A 327 6.61 -29.26 14.78
CA PRO A 327 5.93 -30.42 14.23
C PRO A 327 4.53 -29.99 13.79
N TYR A 328 4.13 -30.39 12.59
CA TYR A 328 2.83 -30.05 12.03
C TYR A 328 1.73 -30.67 12.90
N GLU A 329 1.00 -29.85 13.66
CA GLU A 329 -0.20 -30.32 14.36
C GLU A 329 -1.29 -30.59 13.33
N GLN A 330 -1.46 -31.87 12.97
CA GLN A 330 -2.66 -32.37 12.33
C GLN A 330 -3.81 -32.23 13.33
N ASN A 331 -4.49 -31.08 13.32
CA ASN A 331 -5.77 -30.95 14.01
C ASN A 331 -6.78 -31.91 13.35
N GLN A 332 -6.96 -33.06 13.98
CA GLN A 332 -8.00 -34.02 13.69
C GLN A 332 -9.36 -33.32 13.80
N LEU A 333 -10.11 -33.32 12.69
CA LEU A 333 -11.54 -33.03 12.70
C LEU A 333 -12.25 -34.16 13.44
N THR A 334 -12.38 -34.07 14.76
CA THR A 334 -13.41 -34.82 15.47
C THR A 334 -14.74 -34.12 15.24
N GLN A 335 -15.48 -34.62 14.24
CA GLN A 335 -16.89 -34.33 14.07
C GLN A 335 -17.65 -34.93 15.27
N THR A 336 -18.26 -34.08 16.10
CA THR A 336 -19.37 -34.48 16.96
C THR A 336 -20.69 -34.18 16.23
N PRO A 337 -21.62 -35.16 16.11
CA PRO A 337 -22.92 -34.95 15.48
C PRO A 337 -23.98 -34.59 16.53
N SER A 338 -24.47 -33.36 16.51
CA SER A 338 -25.70 -32.90 17.22
C SER A 338 -25.94 -31.43 16.85
N THR A 339 -27.08 -30.91 16.42
CA THR A 339 -28.45 -31.39 16.23
C THR A 339 -29.07 -30.46 15.18
N GLN A 340 -29.96 -30.98 14.34
CA GLN A 340 -30.67 -30.21 13.31
C GLN A 340 -31.60 -29.17 13.95
N THR A 341 -31.41 -27.90 13.59
CA THR A 341 -32.51 -26.93 13.54
C THR A 341 -32.40 -26.14 12.25
N GLN A 342 -33.36 -26.37 11.36
CA GLN A 342 -33.49 -25.73 10.06
C GLN A 342 -33.81 -24.24 10.24
N SER A 343 -33.00 -23.38 9.62
CA SER A 343 -33.42 -22.05 9.20
C SER A 343 -32.69 -21.71 7.90
N GLU A 344 -33.44 -21.84 6.80
CA GLU A 344 -33.02 -21.53 5.44
C GLU A 344 -32.98 -20.00 5.26
N ASN A 345 -31.77 -19.45 5.24
CA ASN A 345 -31.34 -18.38 4.33
C ASN A 345 -29.91 -17.97 4.69
N LYS A 346 -28.94 -18.78 4.26
CA LYS A 346 -27.55 -18.34 4.13
C LYS A 346 -27.14 -18.55 2.69
N PHE A 347 -26.98 -17.42 2.00
CA PHE A 347 -26.21 -17.31 0.77
C PHE A 347 -24.94 -18.18 0.87
N PRO A 348 -24.56 -18.91 -0.18
CA PRO A 348 -23.31 -19.65 -0.18
C PRO A 348 -22.16 -18.63 -0.12
N ILE A 349 -21.59 -18.47 1.07
CA ILE A 349 -20.27 -17.85 1.23
C ILE A 349 -19.26 -18.90 0.77
N THR A 350 -19.11 -19.04 -0.53
CA THR A 350 -17.99 -19.74 -1.15
C THR A 350 -16.76 -18.87 -1.02
N SER A 351 -16.03 -19.08 0.07
CA SER A 351 -14.57 -18.96 0.19
C SER A 351 -14.28 -18.98 1.69
N GLN A 352 -14.16 -20.19 2.26
CA GLN A 352 -13.48 -20.28 3.55
C GLN A 352 -12.11 -19.62 3.37
N PRO A 353 -11.70 -18.71 4.27
CA PRO A 353 -10.36 -18.13 4.19
C PRO A 353 -9.37 -19.29 4.25
N LYS A 354 -8.54 -19.43 3.20
CA LYS A 354 -7.39 -20.33 3.22
C LYS A 354 -6.67 -20.08 4.54
N LYS A 355 -6.58 -21.11 5.38
CA LYS A 355 -5.93 -21.05 6.69
C LYS A 355 -4.57 -20.37 6.52
N ILE A 356 -4.39 -19.25 7.24
CA ILE A 356 -3.10 -18.61 7.44
C ILE A 356 -2.14 -19.72 7.87
N ARG A 357 -1.07 -19.93 7.10
CA ARG A 357 -0.01 -20.88 7.49
C ARG A 357 0.54 -20.39 8.82
N THR A 358 0.24 -21.12 9.89
CA THR A 358 0.87 -20.88 11.19
C THR A 358 2.38 -21.03 11.05
N GLU A 359 3.13 -20.15 11.72
CA GLU A 359 4.57 -20.03 11.61
C GLU A 359 5.28 -21.40 11.74
N THR A 360 5.91 -21.82 10.63
CA THR A 360 6.62 -23.10 10.48
C THR A 360 7.79 -23.27 11.46
N TYR A 361 8.30 -22.16 11.99
CA TYR A 361 9.51 -22.13 12.82
C TYR A 361 9.17 -22.04 14.31
N SER A 362 9.82 -22.89 15.10
CA SER A 362 9.66 -22.90 16.56
C SER A 362 10.77 -22.13 17.28
N GLY A 363 11.94 -21.98 16.66
CA GLY A 363 13.10 -21.34 17.28
C GLY A 363 14.42 -21.77 16.65
N ILE A 364 15.51 -21.46 17.33
CA ILE A 364 16.87 -21.79 16.91
C ILE A 364 17.55 -22.55 18.04
N SER A 365 18.21 -23.66 17.71
CA SER A 365 19.07 -24.41 18.61
C SER A 365 20.53 -24.18 18.24
N LEU A 366 21.38 -24.13 19.26
CA LEU A 366 22.81 -23.90 19.10
C LEU A 366 23.57 -25.14 19.56
N ARG A 367 24.40 -25.67 18.67
CA ARG A 367 25.25 -26.84 18.95
C ARG A 367 26.71 -26.44 18.88
N VAL A 368 27.41 -26.58 20.00
CA VAL A 368 28.82 -26.21 20.15
C VAL A 368 29.64 -27.37 20.68
N ILE A 369 30.87 -27.47 20.17
CA ILE A 369 31.89 -28.44 20.57
C ILE A 369 33.10 -27.62 21.01
N PHE A 370 33.50 -27.79 22.27
CA PHE A 370 34.76 -27.24 22.77
C PHE A 370 35.83 -28.34 22.84
N PRO A 371 37.11 -28.03 22.61
CA PRO A 371 38.21 -29.00 22.66
C PRO A 371 38.30 -29.74 24.00
N ALA A 372 37.97 -29.03 25.10
CA ALA A 372 37.96 -29.57 26.45
C ALA A 372 36.98 -30.74 26.67
N PHE A 373 36.03 -30.97 25.75
CA PHE A 373 35.00 -32.01 25.88
C PHE A 373 35.22 -33.22 24.96
N GLY A 374 36.40 -33.40 24.37
CA GLY A 374 36.74 -34.63 23.63
C GLY A 374 35.89 -34.90 22.38
N GLY A 375 35.20 -33.88 21.84
CA GLY A 375 34.46 -33.98 20.58
C GLY A 375 32.93 -34.05 20.71
N ASP A 376 32.37 -34.14 21.93
CA ASP A 376 30.93 -34.18 22.11
C ASP A 376 30.27 -32.80 22.00
N ALA A 377 29.19 -32.71 21.21
CA ALA A 377 28.37 -31.50 21.14
C ALA A 377 27.56 -31.33 22.43
N LYS A 378 27.61 -30.13 23.02
CA LYS A 378 26.88 -29.78 24.24
C LYS A 378 25.81 -28.74 23.95
N THR A 379 24.71 -28.81 24.71
CA THR A 379 23.67 -27.76 24.71
C THR A 379 24.11 -26.60 25.61
N ILE A 380 23.63 -25.39 25.35
CA ILE A 380 24.00 -24.17 26.09
C ILE A 380 23.92 -24.33 27.61
N GLN A 381 22.93 -25.07 28.14
CA GLN A 381 22.74 -25.25 29.59
C GLN A 381 23.91 -25.99 30.26
N GLN A 382 24.64 -26.83 29.51
CA GLN A 382 25.73 -27.67 30.00
C GLN A 382 27.11 -26.96 29.99
N LEU A 383 27.17 -25.71 29.51
CA LEU A 383 28.42 -24.93 29.39
C LEU A 383 28.74 -24.17 30.69
N SER A 384 30.03 -23.87 30.91
CA SER A 384 30.47 -22.97 31.99
C SER A 384 30.06 -21.52 31.73
N GLY A 385 30.11 -20.66 32.75
CA GLY A 385 29.78 -19.23 32.60
C GLY A 385 30.59 -18.53 31.49
N GLY A 386 31.92 -18.70 31.50
CA GLY A 386 32.78 -18.13 30.46
C GLY A 386 32.53 -18.72 29.07
N GLN A 387 32.26 -20.03 28.97
CA GLN A 387 31.92 -20.67 27.69
C GLN A 387 30.59 -20.13 27.12
N LYS A 388 29.58 -19.90 27.97
CA LYS A 388 28.32 -19.27 27.55
C LYS A 388 28.57 -17.85 27.02
N THR A 389 29.42 -17.08 27.69
CA THR A 389 29.78 -15.71 27.25
C THR A 389 30.48 -15.73 25.88
N VAL A 390 31.45 -16.63 25.66
CA VAL A 390 32.12 -16.75 24.34
C VAL A 390 31.13 -17.12 23.24
N VAL A 391 30.21 -18.04 23.52
CA VAL A 391 29.15 -18.43 22.57
C VAL A 391 28.23 -17.26 22.26
N ALA A 392 27.80 -16.52 23.28
CA ALA A 392 26.94 -15.35 23.12
C ALA A 392 27.63 -14.25 22.29
N LEU A 393 28.88 -13.92 22.61
CA LEU A 393 29.67 -12.94 21.85
C LEU A 393 29.87 -13.39 20.41
N SER A 394 30.15 -14.68 20.18
CA SER A 394 30.28 -15.24 18.82
C SER A 394 29.00 -15.04 18.00
N LEU A 395 27.84 -15.22 18.63
CA LEU A 395 26.54 -15.00 17.99
C LEU A 395 26.29 -13.52 17.71
N ILE A 396 26.58 -12.64 18.66
CA ILE A 396 26.43 -11.19 18.49
C ILE A 396 27.29 -10.70 17.33
N PHE A 397 28.59 -11.03 17.32
CA PHE A 397 29.49 -10.66 16.22
C PHE A 397 29.05 -11.25 14.87
N ALA A 398 28.45 -12.45 14.85
CA ALA A 398 27.95 -13.06 13.62
C ALA A 398 26.75 -12.30 13.04
N ILE A 399 25.86 -11.81 13.91
CA ILE A 399 24.75 -10.95 13.52
C ILE A 399 25.30 -9.61 13.01
N GLN A 400 26.24 -9.00 13.73
CA GLN A 400 26.87 -7.73 13.34
C GLN A 400 27.55 -7.79 11.97
N ARG A 401 28.19 -8.90 11.61
CA ARG A 401 28.76 -9.09 10.27
C ARG A 401 27.71 -9.22 9.16
N CYS A 402 26.52 -9.72 9.47
CA CYS A 402 25.46 -9.87 8.48
C CYS A 402 24.68 -8.56 8.28
N ASP A 403 24.55 -7.77 9.34
CA ASP A 403 23.85 -6.49 9.36
C ASP A 403 24.62 -5.49 10.24
N PRO A 404 25.61 -4.78 9.68
CA PRO A 404 26.48 -3.90 10.46
C PRO A 404 25.74 -2.61 10.85
N ALA A 405 25.80 -2.26 12.13
CA ALA A 405 25.27 -1.03 12.68
C ALA A 405 26.38 0.05 12.73
N PRO A 406 26.03 1.35 12.72
CA PRO A 406 27.01 2.43 12.73
C PRO A 406 27.93 2.43 13.98
N PHE A 407 27.41 2.00 15.13
CA PHE A 407 28.19 1.90 16.37
C PHE A 407 27.70 0.78 17.29
N TYR A 408 28.59 0.32 18.17
CA TYR A 408 28.36 -0.70 19.18
C TYR A 408 28.89 -0.25 20.54
N LEU A 409 28.11 -0.49 21.60
CA LEU A 409 28.49 -0.27 22.99
C LEU A 409 28.54 -1.63 23.70
N PHE A 410 29.70 -1.97 24.26
CA PHE A 410 29.88 -3.15 25.09
C PHE A 410 30.17 -2.75 26.53
N ASP A 411 29.34 -3.25 27.43
CA ASP A 411 29.44 -2.97 28.86
C ASP A 411 29.98 -4.20 29.60
N GLU A 412 31.23 -4.15 30.07
CA GLU A 412 31.89 -5.19 30.88
C GLU A 412 31.72 -6.65 30.37
N ILE A 413 31.77 -6.83 29.05
CA ILE A 413 31.52 -8.13 28.39
C ILE A 413 32.56 -9.21 28.71
N ASP A 414 33.66 -8.81 29.34
CA ASP A 414 34.88 -9.57 29.61
C ASP A 414 35.01 -10.06 31.06
N SER A 415 34.06 -9.72 31.93
CA SER A 415 34.06 -10.08 33.36
C SER A 415 34.18 -11.59 33.61
N ASN A 416 33.55 -12.41 32.75
CA ASN A 416 33.53 -13.88 32.87
C ASN A 416 34.46 -14.60 31.87
N LEU A 417 35.27 -13.86 31.10
CA LEU A 417 36.21 -14.42 30.14
C LEU A 417 37.58 -14.64 30.78
N ASP A 418 38.32 -15.66 30.33
CA ASP A 418 39.74 -15.81 30.65
C ASP A 418 40.60 -14.92 29.75
N THR A 419 41.89 -14.79 30.08
CA THR A 419 42.82 -13.93 29.32
C THR A 419 42.90 -14.29 27.85
N VAL A 420 42.87 -15.60 27.51
CA VAL A 420 42.96 -16.07 26.12
C VAL A 420 41.75 -15.61 25.31
N TYR A 421 40.53 -15.77 25.83
CA TYR A 421 39.33 -15.32 25.15
C TYR A 421 39.20 -13.79 25.12
N ARG A 422 39.69 -13.08 26.15
CA ARG A 422 39.72 -11.60 26.13
C ARG A 422 40.63 -11.08 25.02
N GLU A 423 41.82 -11.63 24.84
CA GLU A 423 42.73 -11.26 23.75
C GLU A 423 42.12 -11.53 22.37
N ALA A 424 41.44 -12.68 22.22
CA ALA A 424 40.76 -13.04 20.98
C ALA A 424 39.59 -12.09 20.67
N VAL A 425 38.77 -11.75 21.66
CA VAL A 425 37.68 -10.76 21.53
C VAL A 425 38.24 -9.38 21.21
N SER A 426 39.30 -8.97 21.88
CA SER A 426 40.00 -7.70 21.67
C SER A 426 40.51 -7.56 20.23
N SER A 427 41.14 -8.61 19.71
CA SER A 427 41.61 -8.68 18.31
C SER A 427 40.44 -8.61 17.31
N LEU A 428 39.33 -9.27 17.63
CA LEU A 428 38.13 -9.27 16.77
C LEU A 428 37.46 -7.89 16.72
N ILE A 429 37.36 -7.20 17.86
CA ILE A 429 36.84 -5.83 17.94
C ILE A 429 37.74 -4.88 17.14
N GLN A 430 39.06 -5.04 17.24
CA GLN A 430 40.01 -4.23 16.46
C GLN A 430 39.90 -4.46 14.94
N GLU A 431 39.63 -5.69 14.50
CA GLU A 431 39.36 -5.99 13.09
C GLU A 431 38.09 -5.29 12.61
N GLN A 432 37.01 -5.37 13.41
CA GLN A 432 35.69 -4.83 13.05
C GLN A 432 35.58 -3.32 13.24
N SER A 433 36.43 -2.70 14.06
CA SER A 433 36.42 -1.26 14.29
C SER A 433 36.78 -0.41 13.06
N LYS A 434 37.25 -1.06 12.00
CA LYS A 434 37.46 -0.42 10.68
C LYS A 434 36.15 -0.10 9.96
N GLU A 435 35.09 -0.86 10.24
CA GLU A 435 33.80 -0.75 9.57
C GLU A 435 32.71 -0.14 10.45
N ALA A 436 32.84 -0.25 11.78
CA ALA A 436 31.89 0.31 12.75
C ALA A 436 32.60 0.93 13.97
N GLN A 437 31.94 1.87 14.66
CA GLN A 437 32.48 2.46 15.88
C GLN A 437 32.24 1.55 17.09
N TYR A 438 33.29 1.26 17.88
CA TYR A 438 33.15 0.50 19.13
C TYR A 438 33.44 1.37 20.35
N ILE A 439 32.55 1.29 21.34
CA ILE A 439 32.71 1.86 22.68
C ILE A 439 32.67 0.70 23.65
N VAL A 440 33.72 0.54 24.47
CA VAL A 440 33.85 -0.60 25.40
C VAL A 440 34.17 -0.07 26.79
N THR A 441 33.41 -0.51 27.79
CA THR A 441 33.78 -0.37 29.20
C THR A 441 34.43 -1.67 29.66
N THR A 442 35.53 -1.58 30.40
CA THR A 442 36.28 -2.76 30.85
C THR A 442 37.19 -2.40 32.02
N PHE A 443 37.41 -3.38 32.89
CA PHE A 443 38.43 -3.36 33.94
C PHE A 443 39.62 -4.29 33.61
N ARG A 444 39.71 -4.78 32.37
CA ARG A 444 40.72 -5.76 31.95
C ARG A 444 41.69 -5.14 30.95
N PRO A 445 43.02 -5.28 31.18
CA PRO A 445 44.01 -4.61 30.35
C PRO A 445 43.96 -5.05 28.89
N GLU A 446 43.56 -6.29 28.61
CA GLU A 446 43.56 -6.90 27.27
C GLU A 446 42.67 -6.13 26.26
N LEU A 447 41.57 -5.53 26.71
CA LEU A 447 40.65 -4.73 25.88
C LEU A 447 41.04 -3.24 25.79
N ILE A 448 41.87 -2.75 26.72
CA ILE A 448 42.39 -1.38 26.71
C ILE A 448 43.50 -1.20 25.68
N LEU A 449 44.35 -2.22 25.49
CA LEU A 449 45.58 -2.14 24.69
C LEU A 449 45.37 -1.72 23.23
N PRO A 450 44.38 -2.24 22.47
CA PRO A 450 44.20 -1.90 21.06
C PRO A 450 43.32 -0.66 20.81
N ALA A 451 42.76 -0.04 21.87
CA ALA A 451 41.88 1.10 21.72
C ALA A 451 42.61 2.34 21.15
N ASN A 452 41.87 3.23 20.49
CA ASN A 452 42.41 4.47 19.93
C ASN A 452 42.30 5.67 20.88
N LYS A 453 41.31 5.66 21.78
CA LYS A 453 41.04 6.72 22.75
C LYS A 453 40.62 6.09 24.07
N TRP A 454 41.04 6.70 25.17
CA TRP A 454 40.72 6.25 26.52
C TRP A 454 40.01 7.37 27.29
N TYR A 455 38.98 6.98 28.03
CA TYR A 455 38.19 7.87 28.85
C TYR A 455 38.08 7.28 30.25
N GLU A 456 38.25 8.12 31.26
CA GLU A 456 38.08 7.76 32.67
C GLU A 456 36.83 8.45 33.22
N ILE A 457 36.02 7.70 33.95
CA ILE A 457 34.88 8.23 34.69
C ILE A 457 35.33 8.44 36.14
N LYS A 458 35.41 9.70 36.58
CA LYS A 458 35.72 10.05 37.97
C LYS A 458 34.46 10.46 38.71
N HIS A 459 34.22 9.85 39.87
CA HIS A 459 33.17 10.25 40.79
C HIS A 459 33.77 10.98 42.00
N GLN A 460 33.56 12.29 42.10
CA GLN A 460 34.05 13.11 43.21
C GLN A 460 32.97 14.10 43.65
N ASN A 461 32.86 14.35 44.96
CA ASN A 461 31.88 15.30 45.52
C ASN A 461 30.43 15.07 45.06
N LYS A 462 30.00 13.81 44.92
CA LYS A 462 28.68 13.39 44.40
C LYS A 462 28.41 13.79 42.93
N VAL A 463 29.45 14.13 42.16
CA VAL A 463 29.36 14.45 40.73
C VAL A 463 30.23 13.47 39.93
N SER A 464 29.68 12.95 38.83
CA SER A 464 30.43 12.12 37.89
C SER A 464 30.91 12.95 36.70
N THR A 465 32.20 12.85 36.38
CA THR A 465 32.85 13.58 35.29
C THR A 465 33.59 12.61 34.39
N ILE A 466 33.60 12.87 33.08
CA ILE A 466 34.35 12.09 32.08
C ILE A 466 35.57 12.89 31.63
N LEU A 467 36.74 12.27 31.67
CA LEU A 467 38.01 12.89 31.28
C LEU A 467 38.72 12.05 30.23
N PRO A 468 39.22 12.65 29.14
CA PRO A 468 40.13 11.95 28.24
C PRO A 468 41.47 11.71 28.94
N ILE A 469 41.98 10.48 28.87
CA ILE A 469 43.24 10.09 29.51
C ILE A 469 44.17 9.40 28.50
N THR A 470 45.45 9.28 28.86
CA THR A 470 46.45 8.55 28.09
C THR A 470 46.38 7.04 28.36
N LYS A 471 46.96 6.23 27.45
CA LYS A 471 47.04 4.78 27.61
C LYS A 471 47.70 4.35 28.92
N ASP A 472 48.79 5.01 29.31
CA ASP A 472 49.54 4.67 30.52
C ASP A 472 48.75 5.00 31.79
N GLU A 473 47.97 6.09 31.78
CA GLU A 473 47.03 6.42 32.85
C GLU A 473 45.91 5.38 32.95
N ALA A 474 45.36 4.93 31.82
CA ALA A 474 44.30 3.91 31.80
C ALA A 474 44.79 2.59 32.40
N LEU A 475 46.03 2.19 32.09
CA LEU A 475 46.65 1.00 32.68
C LEU A 475 46.98 1.17 34.18
N LYS A 476 47.24 2.39 34.65
CA LYS A 476 47.41 2.67 36.09
C LYS A 476 46.09 2.55 36.84
N VAL A 477 45.00 3.11 36.31
CA VAL A 477 43.66 3.01 36.93
C VAL A 477 43.27 1.55 37.16
N ILE A 478 43.50 0.67 36.17
CA ILE A 478 43.26 -0.78 36.33
C ILE A 478 44.13 -1.40 37.43
N LYS A 479 45.42 -1.04 37.51
CA LYS A 479 46.33 -1.58 38.53
C LYS A 479 45.94 -1.12 39.94
N GLU A 480 45.60 0.15 40.09
CA GLU A 480 45.15 0.73 41.36
C GLU A 480 43.82 0.13 41.82
N GLU A 481 42.87 -0.14 40.92
CA GLU A 481 41.66 -0.89 41.26
C GLU A 481 41.95 -2.35 41.61
N GLY A 482 42.85 -3.03 40.90
CA GLY A 482 43.27 -4.39 41.22
C GLY A 482 43.88 -4.49 42.63
N GLU A 483 44.67 -3.50 43.03
CA GLU A 483 45.24 -3.41 44.39
C GLU A 483 44.19 -3.03 45.45
N ASN A 484 43.24 -2.15 45.10
CA ASN A 484 42.12 -1.77 45.99
C ASN A 484 41.09 -2.89 46.21
N GLN A 485 40.91 -3.81 45.25
CA GLN A 485 40.10 -5.02 45.44
C GLN A 485 40.78 -6.05 46.37
N VAL A 486 42.12 -6.05 46.42
CA VAL A 486 42.90 -6.95 47.30
C VAL A 486 42.99 -6.39 48.73
N SER A 487 42.95 -5.06 48.91
CA SER A 487 42.98 -4.42 50.24
C SER A 487 41.59 -4.32 50.91
N ASN A 488 40.50 -4.19 50.13
CA ASN A 488 39.13 -4.29 50.64
C ASN A 488 38.65 -5.75 50.58
N GLY A 489 39.03 -6.57 51.56
CA GLY A 489 38.82 -8.03 51.61
C GLY A 489 37.44 -8.53 51.16
N TYR A 490 37.27 -8.75 49.85
CA TYR A 490 36.27 -9.61 49.27
C TYR A 490 36.95 -10.90 48.86
N THR A 491 36.76 -11.93 49.68
CA THR A 491 37.07 -13.31 49.28
C THR A 491 36.18 -13.68 48.08
N PRO A 492 36.72 -14.25 47.00
CA PRO A 492 35.90 -14.91 46.01
C PRO A 492 35.16 -16.06 46.71
N PHE A 493 33.85 -16.15 46.50
CA PHE A 493 33.00 -17.24 46.97
C PHE A 493 33.75 -18.58 46.88
N GLN A 494 33.95 -19.22 48.04
CA GLN A 494 34.40 -20.60 48.12
C GLN A 494 33.44 -21.48 47.31
N THR A 495 34.01 -22.31 46.43
CA THR A 495 33.35 -23.49 45.86
C THR A 495 32.64 -24.28 46.96
N PRO A 496 31.35 -24.65 46.80
CA PRO A 496 30.77 -25.69 47.63
C PRO A 496 31.24 -27.03 47.07
N MET A 497 32.31 -27.57 47.66
CA MET A 497 32.55 -29.02 47.62
C MET A 497 32.04 -29.60 48.94
N GLN A 498 30.86 -30.23 48.88
CA GLN A 498 30.55 -31.44 49.65
C GLN A 498 29.30 -32.10 49.05
N THR A 499 29.54 -33.18 48.32
CA THR A 499 28.57 -34.26 48.08
C THR A 499 28.05 -34.77 49.43
N PRO A 500 26.72 -34.91 49.64
CA PRO A 500 26.23 -35.63 50.80
C PRO A 500 26.54 -37.12 50.63
N GLN A 501 27.28 -37.69 51.58
CA GLN A 501 27.34 -39.14 51.75
C GLN A 501 25.95 -39.68 52.05
N ARG A 502 25.58 -40.74 51.32
CA ARG A 502 24.47 -41.64 51.69
C ARG A 502 24.69 -42.17 53.10
N ILE A 503 23.69 -41.98 53.96
CA ILE A 503 23.49 -42.82 55.13
C ILE A 503 22.28 -43.70 54.81
N ASP A 504 22.54 -44.97 54.53
CA ASP A 504 21.53 -46.02 54.64
C ASP A 504 21.23 -46.24 56.13
N SER A 505 19.95 -46.30 56.50
CA SER A 505 19.35 -47.27 57.43
C SER A 505 17.98 -46.76 57.92
N SER A 506 16.92 -47.45 57.46
CA SER A 506 15.76 -47.90 58.23
C SER A 506 15.24 -47.07 59.41
N GLU A 507 13.99 -46.58 59.33
CA GLU A 507 12.84 -47.09 60.11
C GLU A 507 11.59 -46.18 60.00
N GLN A 508 10.47 -46.81 59.59
CA GLN A 508 9.10 -46.69 60.13
C GLN A 508 8.39 -45.31 60.13
N LEU A 509 7.34 -45.15 59.31
CA LEU A 509 5.91 -45.06 59.69
C LEU A 509 5.60 -43.87 60.64
N THR A 510 4.81 -42.86 60.26
CA THR A 510 3.35 -42.92 60.04
C THR A 510 2.82 -41.66 59.31
N PRO A 511 1.61 -41.71 58.70
CA PRO A 511 0.91 -40.52 58.20
C PRO A 511 -0.10 -40.01 59.23
N ASN A 512 -0.33 -38.69 59.29
CA ASN A 512 -1.49 -37.95 59.86
C ASN A 512 -1.02 -36.50 60.15
N ILE A 513 -1.65 -35.41 59.72
CA ILE A 513 -3.02 -35.05 59.32
C ILE A 513 -2.92 -33.93 58.27
#